data_AF-A0AAN8PRI3-F1
#
_entry.id   AF-A0AAN8PRI3-F1
#
_cell.length_a   1.000
_cell.length_b   1.000
_cell.length_c   1.000
_cell.angle_alpha   90.00
_cell.angle_beta   90.00
_cell.angle_gamma   90.00
#
_symmetry.space_group_name_H-M   'P 1'
#
loop_
_entity.id
_entity.type
_entity.pdbx_description
1 polymer ?
#
loop_
_entity_poly.entity_id
_entity_poly.type
_entity_poly.pdbx_seq_one_letter_code
_entity_poly.pdbx_strand_id
1 'polypeptide(L)'
;MSTNPKKLTDIPTEIHFLIVSHLGLNDLFSLIQTCRILSSVAHQQLYSKLHFGVSRNVLENRGMTLPRPLGVGDDFHIRINPEKTSRLLKAINGNREAALDGLRFTRSIVIHEFLFHYSLNARYQYHAKFKEISSTFGKMIENGELPALRAVFLNFQDVVSQDIEKLREPLEKRLESEPDALTSVALRLTASALNREFRTTYSLLSRINPGILTHLDVQFSIRNVWADGLEREAEKLGLTTETGNAKPEIEHLVTTLSRAPRLRVLRLESLLRNSASNPQYEIFDIELLRKELGELQKSISGLEKLETLILCGVIFHHSWFIIPPKNVRMLSLTGPFSDVWYREFAKQPLIGVENLTIEYADERCGDWETSDGWELDLGEVEVSGLKSFRFGGYDGPEGWVDGLIEKNKGLKVVRGDVNKENMEAAGWGFYKRGEDEYWLKRRD
;
A
#
# COMPACT_ATOMS: atom_id res chain seq x y z
N MET A 1 20.37 35.02 -22.80
CA MET A 1 20.64 34.22 -24.03
C MET A 1 20.37 32.76 -23.69
N SER A 2 19.30 32.16 -24.21
CA SER A 2 19.00 30.75 -23.99
C SER A 2 19.93 29.90 -24.84
N THR A 3 20.94 29.28 -24.23
CA THR A 3 21.78 28.29 -24.90
C THR A 3 21.01 26.99 -24.98
N ASN A 4 20.19 26.83 -26.03
CA ASN A 4 19.57 25.54 -26.32
C ASN A 4 20.68 24.47 -26.41
N PRO A 5 20.59 23.37 -25.65
CA PRO A 5 21.60 22.32 -25.70
C PRO A 5 21.68 21.77 -27.12
N LYS A 6 22.88 21.77 -27.71
CA LYS A 6 23.09 21.35 -29.11
C LYS A 6 23.37 19.86 -29.20
N LYS A 7 23.83 19.24 -28.11
CA LYS A 7 24.15 17.81 -28.02
C LYS A 7 23.54 17.22 -26.76
N LEU A 8 23.32 15.90 -26.79
CA LEU A 8 22.83 15.15 -25.63
C LEU A 8 23.78 15.25 -24.42
N THR A 9 25.08 15.41 -24.67
CA THR A 9 26.11 15.65 -23.64
C THR A 9 26.00 17.00 -22.94
N ASP A 10 25.30 17.96 -23.55
CA ASP A 10 25.13 19.31 -23.01
C ASP A 10 23.95 19.37 -22.02
N ILE A 11 23.15 18.29 -21.97
CA ILE A 11 22.02 18.15 -21.05
C ILE A 11 22.55 17.62 -19.71
N PRO A 12 22.15 18.21 -18.56
CA PRO A 12 22.53 17.73 -17.24
C PRO A 12 22.12 16.27 -17.00
N THR A 13 22.95 15.51 -16.30
CA THR A 13 22.72 14.08 -16.00
C THR A 13 21.39 13.85 -15.29
N GLU A 14 20.93 14.79 -14.47
CA GLU A 14 19.64 14.75 -13.78
C GLU A 14 18.48 14.67 -14.79
N ILE A 15 18.57 15.41 -15.89
CA ILE A 15 17.58 15.38 -16.97
C ILE A 15 17.67 14.06 -17.74
N HIS A 16 18.88 13.50 -17.94
CA HIS A 16 19.01 12.14 -18.49
C HIS A 16 18.32 11.10 -17.60
N PHE A 17 18.48 11.18 -16.28
CA PHE A 17 17.78 10.29 -15.35
C PHE A 17 16.27 10.42 -15.47
N LEU A 18 15.73 11.64 -15.59
CA LEU A 18 14.30 11.85 -15.82
C LEU A 18 13.84 11.18 -17.11
N ILE A 19 14.54 11.40 -18.22
CA ILE A 19 14.22 10.77 -19.51
C ILE A 19 14.23 9.25 -19.39
N VAL A 20 15.32 8.68 -18.87
CA VAL A 20 15.53 7.24 -18.75
C VAL A 20 14.54 6.60 -17.76
N SER A 21 14.08 7.33 -16.73
CA SER A 21 13.07 6.84 -15.79
C SER A 21 11.69 6.59 -16.40
N HIS A 22 11.43 7.14 -17.60
CA HIS A 22 10.20 6.94 -18.36
C HIS A 22 10.31 5.83 -19.43
N LEU A 23 11.49 5.22 -19.61
CA LEU A 23 11.75 4.22 -20.66
C LEU A 23 11.58 2.80 -20.14
N GLY A 24 10.89 1.95 -20.90
CA GLY A 24 10.66 0.56 -20.54
C GLY A 24 11.95 -0.25 -20.51
N LEU A 25 11.93 -1.44 -19.90
CA LEU A 25 13.13 -2.29 -19.78
C LEU A 25 13.83 -2.57 -21.12
N ASN A 26 13.07 -2.86 -22.18
CA ASN A 26 13.63 -3.15 -23.50
C ASN A 26 14.35 -1.92 -24.08
N ASP A 27 13.82 -0.73 -23.86
CA ASP A 27 14.42 0.53 -24.30
C ASP A 27 15.69 0.82 -23.50
N LEU A 28 15.69 0.54 -22.19
CA LEU A 28 16.87 0.65 -21.34
C LEU A 28 18.00 -0.27 -21.82
N PHE A 29 17.71 -1.54 -22.09
CA PHE A 29 18.70 -2.48 -22.65
C PHE A 29 19.21 -2.01 -24.02
N SER A 30 18.31 -1.55 -24.89
CA SER A 30 18.67 -1.02 -26.20
C SER A 30 19.57 0.21 -26.07
N LEU A 31 19.28 1.12 -25.13
CA LEU A 31 20.12 2.29 -24.86
C LEU A 31 21.50 1.91 -24.33
N ILE A 32 21.58 0.93 -23.43
CA ILE A 32 22.87 0.43 -22.91
C ILE A 32 23.77 -0.05 -24.06
N GLN A 33 23.18 -0.71 -25.06
CA GLN A 33 23.90 -1.28 -26.21
C GLN A 33 24.21 -0.25 -27.31
N THR A 34 23.31 0.72 -27.54
CA THR A 34 23.37 1.59 -28.73
C THR A 34 23.84 3.03 -28.43
N CYS A 35 23.67 3.51 -27.19
CA CYS A 35 23.96 4.91 -26.84
C CYS A 35 25.01 5.02 -25.72
N ARG A 36 26.28 5.21 -26.07
CA ARG A 36 27.39 5.33 -25.10
C ARG A 36 27.17 6.42 -24.04
N ILE A 37 26.54 7.54 -24.41
CA ILE A 37 26.27 8.67 -23.50
C ILE A 37 25.25 8.27 -22.43
N LEU A 38 24.14 7.65 -22.83
CA LEU A 38 23.08 7.25 -21.91
C LEU A 38 23.33 5.86 -21.29
N SER A 39 24.31 5.11 -21.77
CA SER A 39 24.56 3.73 -21.33
C SER A 39 24.81 3.65 -19.83
N SER A 40 25.59 4.60 -19.26
CA SER A 40 25.83 4.64 -17.81
C SER A 40 24.56 4.97 -17.03
N VAL A 41 23.77 5.97 -17.45
CA VAL A 41 22.52 6.38 -16.79
C VAL A 41 21.46 5.28 -16.89
N ALA A 42 21.32 4.66 -18.07
CA ALA A 42 20.44 3.53 -18.30
C ALA A 42 20.84 2.31 -17.46
N HIS A 43 22.15 2.02 -17.33
CA HIS A 43 22.64 0.97 -16.46
C HIS A 43 22.31 1.27 -14.98
N GLN A 44 22.53 2.49 -14.50
CA GLN A 44 22.15 2.89 -13.15
C GLN A 44 20.64 2.75 -12.90
N GLN A 45 19.82 3.16 -13.87
CA GLN A 45 18.36 3.03 -13.77
C GLN A 45 17.94 1.56 -13.73
N LEU A 46 18.54 0.72 -14.57
CA LEU A 46 18.26 -0.71 -14.63
C LEU A 46 18.52 -1.40 -13.28
N TYR A 47 19.62 -1.06 -12.60
CA TYR A 47 19.97 -1.60 -11.28
C TYR A 47 19.36 -0.82 -10.11
N SER A 48 18.65 0.29 -10.35
CA SER A 48 18.10 1.12 -9.27
C SER A 48 17.07 0.39 -8.40
N LYS A 49 16.41 -0.63 -8.96
CA LYS A 49 15.38 -1.41 -8.26
C LYS A 49 15.46 -2.89 -8.60
N LEU A 50 15.69 -3.71 -7.58
CA LEU A 50 15.77 -5.16 -7.70
C LEU A 50 14.49 -5.81 -7.20
N HIS A 51 13.80 -6.56 -8.07
CA HIS A 51 12.60 -7.31 -7.71
C HIS A 51 12.90 -8.80 -7.67
N PHE A 52 12.81 -9.39 -6.48
CA PHE A 52 12.94 -10.82 -6.27
C PHE A 52 11.54 -11.43 -6.16
N GLY A 53 11.16 -12.28 -7.12
CA GLY A 53 9.81 -12.85 -7.17
C GLY A 53 9.49 -13.52 -8.49
N VAL A 54 8.36 -14.23 -8.53
CA VAL A 54 7.83 -14.82 -9.76
C VAL A 54 7.10 -13.74 -10.57
N SER A 55 7.27 -13.76 -11.90
CA SER A 55 6.63 -12.78 -12.79
C SER A 55 5.10 -12.88 -12.72
N ARG A 56 4.44 -11.71 -12.68
CA ARG A 56 2.97 -11.55 -12.70
C ARG A 56 2.29 -12.34 -13.82
N ASN A 57 2.93 -12.47 -14.98
CA ASN A 57 2.41 -13.23 -16.12
C ASN A 57 2.16 -14.71 -15.76
N VAL A 58 2.92 -15.30 -14.83
CA VAL A 58 2.70 -16.69 -14.38
C VAL A 58 1.42 -16.80 -13.54
N LEU A 59 1.00 -15.71 -12.89
CA LEU A 59 -0.15 -15.65 -11.99
C LEU A 59 -1.41 -15.18 -12.74
N GLU A 60 -1.27 -14.22 -13.65
CA GLU A 60 -2.33 -13.80 -14.58
C GLU A 60 -2.72 -14.93 -15.54
N ASN A 61 -1.75 -15.72 -16.03
CA ASN A 61 -2.04 -16.95 -16.78
C ASN A 61 -2.76 -18.03 -15.94
N ARG A 62 -2.84 -17.86 -14.61
CA ARG A 62 -3.59 -18.72 -13.68
C ARG A 62 -4.89 -18.06 -13.18
N GLY A 63 -5.30 -16.94 -13.76
CA GLY A 63 -6.52 -16.23 -13.38
C GLY A 63 -6.44 -15.46 -12.06
N MET A 64 -5.24 -15.28 -11.48
CA MET A 64 -5.05 -14.52 -10.24
C MET A 64 -4.62 -13.09 -10.54
N THR A 65 -5.54 -12.13 -10.41
CA THR A 65 -5.24 -10.70 -10.44
C THR A 65 -4.67 -10.24 -9.11
N LEU A 66 -3.36 -10.00 -9.04
CA LEU A 66 -2.74 -9.40 -7.85
C LEU A 66 -3.02 -7.89 -7.78
N PRO A 67 -3.30 -7.30 -6.61
CA PRO A 67 -3.43 -5.85 -6.48
C PRO A 67 -2.09 -5.15 -6.72
N ARG A 68 -2.11 -4.10 -7.56
CA ARG A 68 -0.91 -3.31 -7.93
C ARG A 68 -0.26 -2.72 -6.66
N PRO A 69 1.03 -2.99 -6.36
CA PRO A 69 1.71 -2.28 -5.30
C PRO A 69 1.79 -0.78 -5.65
N LEU A 70 1.54 0.09 -4.67
CA LEU A 70 1.62 1.54 -4.85
C LEU A 70 3.01 1.94 -5.37
N GLY A 71 3.05 2.72 -6.45
CA GLY A 71 4.28 3.31 -6.99
C GLY A 71 5.19 2.36 -7.78
N VAL A 72 4.73 1.17 -8.18
CA VAL A 72 5.51 0.25 -9.02
C VAL A 72 4.80 0.11 -10.37
N GLY A 73 5.21 0.90 -11.37
CA GLY A 73 4.79 0.68 -12.75
C GLY A 73 5.22 -0.70 -13.24
N ASP A 74 4.38 -1.38 -14.02
CA ASP A 74 4.53 -2.80 -14.35
C ASP A 74 5.76 -3.13 -15.24
N ASP A 75 6.40 -2.13 -15.86
CA ASP A 75 7.26 -2.34 -17.03
C ASP A 75 8.75 -1.98 -16.87
N PHE A 76 9.19 -1.57 -15.67
CA PHE A 76 10.47 -0.87 -15.51
C PHE A 76 11.54 -1.57 -14.65
N HIS A 77 11.32 -2.82 -14.22
CA HIS A 77 12.14 -3.41 -13.17
C HIS A 77 12.71 -4.79 -13.50
N ILE A 78 13.98 -5.04 -13.14
CA ILE A 78 14.57 -6.38 -13.27
C ILE A 78 13.81 -7.32 -12.34
N ARG A 79 12.93 -8.13 -12.93
CA ARG A 79 12.33 -9.29 -12.26
C ARG A 79 13.34 -10.42 -12.29
N ILE A 80 13.87 -10.73 -11.12
CA ILE A 80 14.86 -11.77 -10.93
C ILE A 80 14.10 -13.05 -10.58
N ASN A 81 13.86 -13.88 -11.60
CA ASN A 81 13.32 -15.21 -11.40
C ASN A 81 14.33 -16.08 -10.61
N PRO A 82 13.91 -17.21 -10.03
CA PRO A 82 14.77 -18.02 -9.15
C PRO A 82 16.11 -18.48 -9.77
N GLU A 83 16.15 -18.74 -11.08
CA GLU A 83 17.38 -19.07 -11.81
C GLU A 83 18.32 -17.85 -11.94
N LYS A 84 17.78 -16.70 -12.34
CA LYS A 84 18.52 -15.42 -12.38
C LYS A 84 18.99 -15.02 -10.99
N THR A 85 18.20 -15.30 -9.95
CA THR A 85 18.58 -15.07 -8.55
C THR A 85 19.81 -15.87 -8.23
N SER A 86 19.83 -17.16 -8.58
CA SER A 86 20.99 -18.02 -8.34
C SER A 86 22.25 -17.53 -9.05
N ARG A 87 22.13 -17.07 -10.30
CA ARG A 87 23.27 -16.50 -11.05
C ARG A 87 23.76 -15.19 -10.43
N LEU A 88 22.85 -14.31 -10.03
CA LEU A 88 23.19 -13.05 -9.36
C LEU A 88 23.88 -13.32 -8.02
N LEU A 89 23.29 -14.16 -7.16
CA LEU A 89 23.85 -14.50 -5.85
C LEU A 89 25.21 -15.19 -5.99
N LYS A 90 25.39 -16.09 -6.97
CA LYS A 90 26.71 -16.67 -7.29
C LYS A 90 27.72 -15.62 -7.75
N ALA A 91 27.29 -14.62 -8.52
CA ALA A 91 28.17 -13.53 -8.96
C ALA A 91 28.57 -12.61 -7.80
N ILE A 92 27.64 -12.30 -6.89
CA ILE A 92 27.89 -11.53 -5.66
C ILE A 92 28.85 -12.31 -4.75
N ASN A 93 28.50 -13.55 -4.40
CA ASN A 93 29.28 -14.38 -3.49
C ASN A 93 30.65 -14.80 -4.07
N GLY A 94 30.78 -14.84 -5.40
CA GLY A 94 32.05 -15.06 -6.11
C GLY A 94 32.90 -13.79 -6.26
N ASN A 95 32.48 -12.67 -5.65
CA ASN A 95 33.16 -11.38 -5.64
C ASN A 95 33.54 -10.85 -7.04
N ARG A 96 32.64 -11.04 -8.02
CA ARG A 96 32.87 -10.53 -9.37
C ARG A 96 32.63 -9.02 -9.37
N GLU A 97 33.70 -8.22 -9.50
CA GLU A 97 33.65 -6.75 -9.49
C GLU A 97 32.51 -6.18 -10.35
N ALA A 98 32.32 -6.70 -11.57
CA ALA A 98 31.28 -6.24 -12.48
C ALA A 98 29.84 -6.42 -11.94
N ALA A 99 29.58 -7.43 -11.11
CA ALA A 99 28.27 -7.63 -10.50
C ALA A 99 28.03 -6.64 -9.35
N LEU A 100 29.06 -6.35 -8.55
CA LEU A 100 28.99 -5.38 -7.45
C LEU A 100 28.84 -3.95 -7.97
N ASP A 101 29.46 -3.64 -9.12
CA ASP A 101 29.46 -2.29 -9.67
C ASP A 101 28.07 -1.82 -10.13
N GLY A 102 27.16 -2.73 -10.47
CA GLY A 102 25.73 -2.43 -10.68
C GLY A 102 24.97 -2.25 -9.35
N LEU A 103 25.28 -3.09 -8.35
CA LEU A 103 24.53 -3.13 -7.10
C LEU A 103 24.70 -1.88 -6.23
N ARG A 104 25.82 -1.16 -6.36
CA ARG A 104 26.00 0.14 -5.68
C ARG A 104 24.93 1.17 -6.03
N PHE A 105 24.26 1.02 -7.18
CA PHE A 105 23.16 1.88 -7.62
C PHE A 105 21.78 1.43 -7.12
N THR A 106 21.71 0.29 -6.42
CA THR A 106 20.45 -0.25 -5.91
C THR A 106 19.87 0.70 -4.88
N ARG A 107 18.78 1.38 -5.25
CA ARG A 107 18.01 2.27 -4.38
C ARG A 107 16.86 1.55 -3.72
N SER A 108 16.34 0.49 -4.32
CA SER A 108 15.22 -0.24 -3.79
C SER A 108 15.36 -1.74 -3.99
N ILE A 109 15.06 -2.49 -2.93
CA ILE A 109 14.94 -3.95 -2.97
C ILE A 109 13.47 -4.29 -2.72
N VAL A 110 12.88 -5.09 -3.60
CA VAL A 110 11.52 -5.61 -3.45
C VAL A 110 11.58 -7.12 -3.38
N ILE A 111 11.12 -7.69 -2.27
CA ILE A 111 11.04 -9.14 -2.08
C ILE A 111 9.57 -9.52 -2.08
N HIS A 112 9.16 -10.26 -3.10
CA HIS A 112 7.80 -10.73 -3.27
C HIS A 112 7.61 -12.13 -2.74
N GLU A 113 6.36 -12.40 -2.40
CA GLU A 113 5.98 -13.60 -1.70
C GLU A 113 6.07 -14.90 -2.54
N PHE A 114 6.06 -14.83 -3.87
CA PHE A 114 6.08 -16.05 -4.68
C PHE A 114 7.42 -16.81 -4.64
N LEU A 115 8.40 -16.35 -3.85
CA LEU A 115 9.54 -17.15 -3.40
C LEU A 115 9.20 -18.12 -2.26
N PHE A 116 8.04 -18.01 -1.61
CA PHE A 116 7.68 -18.74 -0.39
C PHE A 116 6.51 -19.72 -0.59
N HIS A 117 5.58 -19.43 -1.51
CA HIS A 117 4.42 -20.27 -1.78
C HIS A 117 4.78 -21.53 -2.59
N TYR A 118 5.40 -22.53 -1.94
CA TYR A 118 5.41 -23.94 -2.38
C TYR A 118 5.79 -24.90 -1.23
N SER A 119 5.50 -24.55 0.03
CA SER A 119 5.92 -25.37 1.19
C SER A 119 4.91 -26.43 1.66
N LEU A 120 3.66 -26.46 1.18
CA LEU A 120 2.71 -27.47 1.66
C LEU A 120 2.85 -28.84 0.97
N ASN A 121 3.55 -28.92 -0.18
CA ASN A 121 3.74 -30.17 -0.93
C ASN A 121 5.22 -30.43 -1.24
N ALA A 122 6.08 -30.48 -0.21
CA ALA A 122 7.42 -31.09 -0.20
C ALA A 122 8.42 -30.83 -1.39
N ARG A 123 8.14 -29.95 -2.33
CA ARG A 123 8.99 -29.65 -3.50
C ARG A 123 9.75 -28.34 -3.25
N TYR A 124 10.70 -28.44 -2.32
CA TYR A 124 11.49 -27.38 -1.71
C TYR A 124 12.66 -26.88 -2.58
N GLN A 125 12.43 -25.90 -3.45
CA GLN A 125 13.55 -25.15 -4.06
C GLN A 125 13.54 -23.65 -3.73
N TYR A 126 12.39 -23.07 -3.41
CA TYR A 126 12.27 -21.62 -3.28
C TYR A 126 12.59 -21.06 -1.87
N HIS A 127 12.36 -21.84 -0.80
CA HIS A 127 12.75 -21.44 0.56
C HIS A 127 14.27 -21.25 0.72
N ALA A 128 15.07 -22.15 0.15
CA ALA A 128 16.53 -22.03 0.14
C ALA A 128 17.00 -20.76 -0.58
N LYS A 129 16.26 -20.29 -1.59
CA LYS A 129 16.58 -19.06 -2.32
C LYS A 129 16.30 -17.82 -1.49
N PHE A 130 15.20 -17.79 -0.74
CA PHE A 130 14.98 -16.67 0.18
C PHE A 130 16.07 -16.57 1.23
N LYS A 131 16.44 -17.70 1.86
CA LYS A 131 17.56 -17.75 2.81
C LYS A 131 18.83 -17.15 2.23
N GLU A 132 19.16 -17.51 1.00
CA GLU A 132 20.33 -17.00 0.29
C GLU A 132 20.21 -15.50 -0.01
N ILE A 133 19.06 -15.02 -0.51
CA ILE A 133 18.79 -13.59 -0.75
C ILE A 133 18.92 -12.80 0.54
N SER A 134 18.18 -13.17 1.60
CA SER A 134 18.18 -12.46 2.88
C SER A 134 19.55 -12.45 3.52
N SER A 135 20.29 -13.57 3.44
CA SER A 135 21.66 -13.63 3.95
C SER A 135 22.64 -12.78 3.16
N THR A 136 22.57 -12.79 1.83
CA THR A 136 23.49 -12.02 0.98
C THR A 136 23.20 -10.54 1.14
N PHE A 137 21.95 -10.10 0.93
CA PHE A 137 21.60 -8.68 1.04
C PHE A 137 21.71 -8.16 2.47
N GLY A 138 21.42 -8.99 3.48
CA GLY A 138 21.68 -8.67 4.88
C GLY A 138 23.15 -8.29 5.13
N LYS A 139 24.09 -9.14 4.69
CA LYS A 139 25.53 -8.87 4.79
C LYS A 139 25.94 -7.63 4.00
N MET A 140 25.42 -7.45 2.79
CA MET A 140 25.72 -6.26 1.99
C MET A 140 25.25 -4.97 2.68
N ILE A 141 24.09 -4.99 3.34
CA ILE A 141 23.60 -3.86 4.14
C ILE A 141 24.51 -3.62 5.33
N GLU A 142 24.87 -4.68 6.08
CA GLU A 142 25.75 -4.58 7.23
C GLU A 142 27.13 -4.05 6.89
N ASN A 143 27.68 -4.44 5.73
CA ASN A 143 28.97 -4.01 5.23
C ASN A 143 28.95 -2.62 4.56
N GLY A 144 27.78 -1.99 4.40
CA GLY A 144 27.65 -0.71 3.69
C GLY A 144 27.85 -0.80 2.17
N GLU A 145 27.75 -2.01 1.59
CA GLU A 145 27.93 -2.27 0.15
C GLU A 145 26.75 -1.80 -0.72
N LEU A 146 25.66 -1.38 -0.07
CA LEU A 146 24.48 -0.80 -0.71
C LEU A 146 24.28 0.66 -0.25
N PRO A 147 25.23 1.57 -0.59
CA PRO A 147 25.20 2.94 -0.10
C PRO A 147 23.99 3.72 -0.63
N ALA A 148 23.49 3.38 -1.83
CA ALA A 148 22.34 4.04 -2.43
C ALA A 148 20.99 3.50 -1.95
N LEU A 149 20.95 2.45 -1.10
CA LEU A 149 19.70 1.81 -0.67
C LEU A 149 18.85 2.81 0.12
N ARG A 150 17.67 3.12 -0.44
CA ARG A 150 16.67 4.03 0.11
C ARG A 150 15.35 3.35 0.40
N ALA A 151 15.11 2.13 -0.08
CA ALA A 151 13.87 1.45 0.22
C ALA A 151 13.99 -0.07 0.24
N VAL A 152 13.33 -0.70 1.20
CA VAL A 152 13.13 -2.15 1.22
C VAL A 152 11.65 -2.43 1.31
N PHE A 153 11.11 -3.07 0.28
CA PHE A 153 9.72 -3.47 0.18
C PHE A 153 9.65 -4.98 0.41
N LEU A 154 8.97 -5.37 1.47
CA LEU A 154 8.77 -6.73 1.86
C LEU A 154 7.29 -7.08 1.68
N ASN A 155 6.97 -8.00 0.78
CA ASN A 155 5.58 -8.37 0.48
C ASN A 155 5.38 -9.86 0.80
N PHE A 156 4.58 -10.16 1.82
CA PHE A 156 4.36 -11.51 2.34
C PHE A 156 2.86 -11.82 2.48
N GLN A 157 2.41 -13.03 2.10
CA GLN A 157 1.01 -13.47 2.24
C GLN A 157 0.81 -14.53 3.32
N ASP A 158 1.75 -15.45 3.57
CA ASP A 158 1.52 -16.59 4.49
C ASP A 158 2.47 -16.70 5.69
N VAL A 159 3.70 -17.18 5.49
CA VAL A 159 4.60 -17.54 6.60
C VAL A 159 5.96 -16.99 6.33
N VAL A 160 6.48 -16.23 7.30
CA VAL A 160 7.81 -15.67 7.16
C VAL A 160 8.83 -16.65 7.72
N SER A 161 9.76 -17.05 6.83
CA SER A 161 10.92 -17.82 7.22
C SER A 161 11.69 -17.09 8.33
N GLN A 162 12.24 -17.83 9.30
CA GLN A 162 13.22 -17.29 10.26
C GLN A 162 14.37 -16.55 9.55
N ASP A 163 14.66 -16.90 8.29
CA ASP A 163 15.68 -16.22 7.50
C ASP A 163 15.39 -14.73 7.21
N ILE A 164 14.18 -14.21 7.49
CA ILE A 164 13.95 -12.75 7.42
C ILE A 164 14.83 -12.00 8.40
N GLU A 165 15.20 -12.62 9.53
CA GLU A 165 16.04 -12.02 10.57
C GLU A 165 17.39 -11.58 10.00
N LYS A 166 17.92 -12.35 9.03
CA LYS A 166 19.19 -12.04 8.35
C LYS A 166 19.14 -10.76 7.53
N LEU A 167 17.97 -10.34 7.07
CA LEU A 167 17.78 -9.07 6.38
C LEU A 167 17.34 -7.98 7.35
N ARG A 168 16.47 -8.32 8.30
CA ARG A 168 15.90 -7.43 9.31
C ARG A 168 16.97 -6.84 10.22
N GLU A 169 17.82 -7.66 10.82
CA GLU A 169 18.80 -7.20 11.82
C GLU A 169 19.78 -6.16 11.22
N PRO A 170 20.37 -6.39 10.03
CA PRO A 170 21.18 -5.37 9.36
C PRO A 170 20.41 -4.09 9.04
N LEU A 171 19.13 -4.19 8.63
CA LEU A 171 18.29 -3.03 8.35
C LEU A 171 18.01 -2.21 9.61
N GLU A 172 17.66 -2.88 10.71
CA GLU A 172 17.44 -2.25 12.00
C GLU A 172 18.70 -1.53 12.47
N LYS A 173 19.84 -2.21 12.48
CA LYS A 173 21.15 -1.64 12.84
C LYS A 173 21.49 -0.41 12.00
N ARG A 174 21.25 -0.46 10.68
CA ARG A 174 21.48 0.69 9.79
C ARG A 174 20.56 1.87 10.11
N LEU A 175 19.27 1.61 10.34
CA LEU A 175 18.28 2.65 10.63
C LEU A 175 18.41 3.25 12.04
N GLU A 176 19.03 2.51 12.95
CA GLU A 176 19.48 2.99 14.26
C GLU A 176 20.73 3.87 14.12
N SER A 177 21.69 3.49 13.29
CA SER A 177 22.90 4.31 13.05
C SER A 177 22.64 5.55 12.19
N GLU A 178 21.60 5.54 11.35
CA GLU A 178 21.24 6.63 10.44
C GLU A 178 19.76 7.02 10.65
N PRO A 179 19.37 7.63 11.79
CA PRO A 179 17.98 7.92 12.10
C PRO A 179 17.31 8.88 11.11
N ASP A 180 18.11 9.74 10.47
CA ASP A 180 17.67 10.69 9.42
C ASP A 180 17.81 10.12 8.01
N ALA A 181 18.24 8.86 7.85
CA ALA A 181 18.31 8.26 6.54
C ALA A 181 16.93 8.27 5.89
N LEU A 182 16.88 8.68 4.63
CA LEU A 182 15.69 8.60 3.76
C LEU A 182 15.29 7.14 3.43
N THR A 183 15.77 6.18 4.22
CA THR A 183 15.55 4.75 4.01
C THR A 183 14.14 4.39 4.44
N SER A 184 13.31 4.08 3.45
CA SER A 184 11.93 3.68 3.58
C SER A 184 11.80 2.16 3.67
N VAL A 185 11.50 1.63 4.85
CA VAL A 185 11.07 0.23 4.98
C VAL A 185 9.56 0.15 4.82
N ALA A 186 9.13 -0.65 3.85
CA ALA A 186 7.75 -0.88 3.51
C ALA A 186 7.40 -2.35 3.69
N LEU A 187 6.37 -2.62 4.47
CA LEU A 187 5.87 -3.96 4.71
C LEU A 187 4.47 -4.10 4.14
N ARG A 188 4.27 -5.11 3.28
CA ARG A 188 2.95 -5.54 2.84
C ARG A 188 2.65 -6.92 3.39
N LEU A 189 1.55 -7.04 4.10
CA LEU A 189 1.01 -8.24 4.70
C LEU A 189 -0.30 -8.56 4.01
N THR A 190 -0.52 -9.83 3.65
CA THR A 190 -1.88 -10.27 3.30
C THR A 190 -2.38 -11.34 4.24
N ALA A 191 -3.70 -11.46 4.32
CA ALA A 191 -4.40 -11.96 5.49
C ALA A 191 -4.18 -13.41 5.89
N SER A 192 -3.70 -14.26 5.00
CA SER A 192 -3.40 -15.64 5.35
C SER A 192 -2.23 -15.74 6.35
N ALA A 193 -1.39 -14.70 6.46
CA ALA A 193 -0.31 -14.62 7.42
C ALA A 193 -0.72 -14.39 8.86
N LEU A 194 -1.95 -13.93 9.08
CA LEU A 194 -2.51 -13.76 10.42
C LEU A 194 -3.39 -14.95 10.83
N ASN A 195 -3.84 -15.75 9.84
CA ASN A 195 -4.93 -16.70 10.03
C ASN A 195 -4.51 -18.17 10.20
N ARG A 196 -3.35 -18.62 9.67
CA ARG A 196 -3.15 -20.08 9.52
C ARG A 196 -2.62 -20.84 10.72
N GLU A 197 -2.00 -20.18 11.69
CA GLU A 197 -1.76 -20.70 13.04
C GLU A 197 -1.65 -19.49 13.97
N PHE A 198 -2.68 -19.19 14.78
CA PHE A 198 -2.73 -18.07 15.73
C PHE A 198 -1.75 -18.21 16.91
N ARG A 199 -0.53 -18.67 16.64
CA ARG A 199 0.59 -18.51 17.56
C ARG A 199 1.24 -17.18 17.22
N THR A 200 1.15 -16.25 18.16
CA THR A 200 1.83 -14.93 18.13
C THR A 200 3.32 -15.01 17.75
N THR A 201 3.96 -16.18 17.94
CA THR A 201 5.33 -16.49 17.51
C THR A 201 5.58 -16.52 16.00
N TYR A 202 4.53 -16.61 15.17
CA TYR A 202 4.64 -16.70 13.71
C TYR A 202 4.10 -15.49 12.97
N SER A 203 3.43 -14.55 13.64
CA SER A 203 3.01 -13.29 13.02
C SER A 203 4.24 -12.53 12.52
N LEU A 204 4.22 -12.08 11.27
CA LEU A 204 5.32 -11.27 10.75
C LEU A 204 5.50 -9.97 11.55
N LEU A 205 4.41 -9.44 12.09
CA LEU A 205 4.42 -8.25 12.93
C LEU A 205 5.18 -8.46 14.24
N SER A 206 5.26 -9.70 14.75
CA SER A 206 6.09 -10.00 15.93
C SER A 206 7.57 -10.15 15.58
N ARG A 207 7.91 -10.39 14.31
CA ARG A 207 9.28 -10.61 13.84
C ARG A 207 9.95 -9.37 13.27
N ILE A 208 9.20 -8.38 12.82
CA ILE A 208 9.77 -7.10 12.34
C ILE A 208 9.61 -6.07 13.44
N ASN A 209 10.68 -5.37 13.82
CA ASN A 209 10.57 -4.23 14.72
C ASN A 209 9.69 -3.14 14.04
N PRO A 210 8.49 -2.82 14.56
CA PRO A 210 7.65 -1.82 13.91
C PRO A 210 8.29 -0.42 13.90
N GLY A 211 9.27 -0.19 14.78
CA GLY A 211 9.97 1.09 14.91
C GLY A 211 10.72 1.54 13.67
N ILE A 212 11.05 0.60 12.77
CA ILE A 212 11.74 0.89 11.51
C ILE A 212 10.79 1.09 10.32
N LEU A 213 9.49 0.81 10.49
CA LEU A 213 8.53 0.88 9.39
C LEU A 213 8.22 2.33 9.04
N THR A 214 8.27 2.62 7.74
CA THR A 214 7.82 3.89 7.16
C THR A 214 6.55 3.72 6.35
N HIS A 215 6.32 2.51 5.83
CA HIS A 215 5.10 2.14 5.12
C HIS A 215 4.61 0.78 5.62
N LEU A 216 3.32 0.69 5.89
CA LEU A 216 2.65 -0.55 6.28
C LEU A 216 1.38 -0.69 5.46
N ASP A 217 1.28 -1.80 4.74
CA ASP A 217 0.13 -2.20 3.94
C ASP A 217 -0.37 -3.53 4.49
N VAL A 218 -1.49 -3.51 5.20
CA VAL A 218 -2.08 -4.72 5.80
C VAL A 218 -3.37 -5.02 5.07
N GLN A 219 -3.42 -6.22 4.52
CA GLN A 219 -4.59 -6.75 3.87
C GLN A 219 -5.22 -7.83 4.77
N PHE A 220 -6.43 -7.59 5.28
CA PHE A 220 -7.21 -8.44 6.18
C PHE A 220 -8.14 -9.40 5.43
N SER A 221 -8.43 -10.53 6.04
CA SER A 221 -9.46 -11.49 5.64
C SER A 221 -10.27 -11.73 6.88
N ILE A 222 -11.21 -10.83 7.14
CA ILE A 222 -12.12 -11.00 8.26
C ILE A 222 -13.10 -12.11 7.92
N ARG A 223 -13.27 -13.04 8.85
CA ARG A 223 -14.21 -14.15 8.78
C ARG A 223 -14.91 -14.23 10.12
N ASN A 224 -16.23 -14.13 10.11
CA ASN A 224 -17.05 -14.38 11.29
C ASN A 224 -17.99 -15.58 11.14
N VAL A 225 -18.17 -16.12 9.92
CA VAL A 225 -18.77 -17.44 9.73
C VAL A 225 -17.68 -18.49 9.55
N TRP A 226 -17.69 -19.47 10.43
CA TRP A 226 -16.80 -20.62 10.41
C TRP A 226 -17.47 -21.76 9.65
N ALA A 227 -16.68 -22.59 8.97
CA ALA A 227 -17.22 -23.81 8.38
C ALA A 227 -17.58 -24.79 9.51
N ASP A 228 -18.72 -25.49 9.37
CA ASP A 228 -19.23 -26.46 10.33
C ASP A 228 -18.12 -27.37 10.89
N GLY A 229 -17.95 -27.35 12.22
CA GLY A 229 -16.97 -28.17 12.94
C GLY A 229 -15.64 -27.48 13.26
N LEU A 230 -15.40 -26.25 12.78
CA LEU A 230 -14.23 -25.44 13.13
C LEU A 230 -14.47 -24.48 14.31
N GLU A 231 -15.70 -24.37 14.82
CA GLU A 231 -16.07 -23.42 15.87
C GLU A 231 -15.29 -23.69 17.17
N ARG A 232 -15.16 -24.95 17.57
CA ARG A 232 -14.40 -25.34 18.77
C ARG A 232 -12.90 -25.06 18.63
N GLU A 233 -12.36 -25.13 17.42
CA GLU A 233 -10.97 -24.76 17.15
C GLU A 233 -10.82 -23.24 17.18
N ALA A 234 -11.77 -22.51 16.58
CA ALA A 234 -11.83 -21.05 16.58
C ALA A 234 -11.93 -20.49 18.02
N GLU A 235 -12.82 -21.04 18.86
CA GLU A 235 -12.98 -20.65 20.27
C GLU A 235 -11.69 -20.84 21.09
N LYS A 236 -10.96 -21.95 20.89
CA LYS A 236 -9.65 -22.18 21.55
C LYS A 236 -8.62 -21.11 21.20
N LEU A 237 -8.79 -20.46 20.05
CA LEU A 237 -7.92 -19.40 19.54
C LEU A 237 -8.46 -18.00 19.89
N GLY A 238 -9.52 -17.92 20.70
CA GLY A 238 -10.16 -16.66 21.10
C GLY A 238 -11.01 -16.00 20.02
N LEU A 239 -11.35 -16.74 18.95
CA LEU A 239 -12.21 -16.28 17.88
C LEU A 239 -13.66 -16.52 18.28
N THR A 240 -14.52 -15.54 18.07
CA THR A 240 -15.96 -15.69 18.35
C THR A 240 -16.73 -15.88 17.05
N THR A 241 -17.91 -16.49 17.14
CA THR A 241 -18.85 -16.51 16.01
C THR A 241 -19.39 -15.11 15.71
N GLU A 242 -19.43 -14.23 16.72
CA GLU A 242 -20.01 -12.88 16.57
C GLU A 242 -19.06 -11.93 15.83
N THR A 243 -17.79 -11.83 16.25
CA THR A 243 -16.82 -10.89 15.64
C THR A 243 -15.76 -11.58 14.80
N GLY A 244 -15.78 -12.92 14.76
CA GLY A 244 -14.82 -13.68 13.97
C GLY A 244 -13.40 -13.51 14.46
N ASN A 245 -12.50 -13.19 13.53
CA ASN A 245 -11.13 -12.77 13.83
C ASN A 245 -10.94 -11.25 13.91
N ALA A 246 -11.99 -10.42 13.85
CA ALA A 246 -11.83 -8.96 13.85
C ALA A 246 -11.11 -8.45 15.11
N LYS A 247 -11.51 -8.92 16.29
CA LYS A 247 -10.91 -8.53 17.57
C LYS A 247 -9.40 -8.80 17.67
N PRO A 248 -8.90 -10.04 17.48
CA PRO A 248 -7.46 -10.28 17.56
C PRO A 248 -6.69 -9.52 16.47
N GLU A 249 -7.26 -9.33 15.28
CA GLU A 249 -6.62 -8.53 14.22
C GLU A 249 -6.46 -7.05 14.66
N ILE A 250 -7.49 -6.48 15.28
CA ILE A 250 -7.41 -5.14 15.88
C ILE A 250 -6.32 -5.08 16.94
N GLU A 251 -6.29 -6.01 17.90
CA GLU A 251 -5.28 -6.04 18.98
C GLU A 251 -3.84 -6.13 18.44
N HIS A 252 -3.61 -6.92 17.38
CA HIS A 252 -2.32 -7.01 16.71
C HIS A 252 -1.93 -5.69 16.03
N LEU A 253 -2.89 -5.01 15.39
CA LEU A 253 -2.65 -3.69 14.83
C LEU A 253 -2.36 -2.66 15.91
N VAL A 254 -3.10 -2.63 17.01
CA VAL A 254 -2.86 -1.71 18.14
C VAL A 254 -1.43 -1.86 18.63
N THR A 255 -0.99 -3.10 18.85
CA THR A 255 0.36 -3.42 19.31
C THR A 255 1.44 -3.02 18.29
N THR A 256 1.16 -3.21 17.00
CA THR A 256 2.10 -2.89 15.93
C THR A 256 2.25 -1.38 15.75
N LEU A 257 1.12 -0.67 15.62
CA LEU A 257 1.08 0.77 15.34
C LEU A 257 1.62 1.59 16.51
N SER A 258 1.34 1.19 17.76
CA SER A 258 1.91 1.84 18.95
C SER A 258 3.45 1.77 19.01
N ARG A 259 4.06 0.83 18.29
CA ARG A 259 5.51 0.65 18.19
C ARG A 259 6.10 1.18 16.88
N ALA A 260 5.31 1.86 16.04
CA ALA A 260 5.72 2.32 14.71
C ALA A 260 5.77 3.87 14.58
N PRO A 261 6.56 4.59 15.39
CA PRO A 261 6.57 6.06 15.40
C PRO A 261 7.10 6.71 14.10
N ARG A 262 7.72 5.93 13.21
CA ARG A 262 8.25 6.40 11.92
C ARG A 262 7.28 6.20 10.75
N LEU A 263 6.09 5.66 11.01
CA LEU A 263 5.15 5.32 9.95
C LEU A 263 4.63 6.58 9.24
N ARG A 264 4.83 6.64 7.92
CA ARG A 264 4.40 7.75 7.04
C ARG A 264 3.23 7.34 6.16
N VAL A 265 3.13 6.07 5.82
CA VAL A 265 2.03 5.52 5.01
C VAL A 265 1.43 4.32 5.71
N LEU A 266 0.12 4.37 5.94
CA LEU A 266 -0.67 3.25 6.45
C LEU A 266 -1.75 2.93 5.43
N ARG A 267 -1.74 1.70 4.94
CA ARG A 267 -2.80 1.14 4.11
C ARG A 267 -3.40 -0.05 4.85
N LEU A 268 -4.71 -0.01 5.03
CA LEU A 268 -5.52 -1.10 5.56
C LEU A 268 -6.47 -1.51 4.44
N GLU A 269 -6.51 -2.78 4.11
CA GLU A 269 -7.34 -3.30 3.01
C GLU A 269 -8.07 -4.56 3.44
N SER A 270 -9.36 -4.64 3.22
CA SER A 270 -10.13 -5.85 3.41
C SER A 270 -10.20 -6.65 2.10
N LEU A 271 -9.90 -7.95 2.16
CA LEU A 271 -10.03 -8.89 1.03
C LEU A 271 -11.47 -9.21 0.67
N LEU A 272 -12.45 -8.68 1.40
CA LEU A 272 -13.87 -8.91 1.19
C LEU A 272 -14.42 -8.40 -0.16
N ARG A 273 -13.56 -7.94 -1.10
CA ARG A 273 -13.90 -7.36 -2.42
C ARG A 273 -14.73 -8.24 -3.38
N ASN A 274 -15.30 -9.38 -2.97
CA ASN A 274 -16.00 -10.32 -3.86
C ASN A 274 -17.15 -11.11 -3.20
N SER A 275 -17.98 -10.47 -2.37
CA SER A 275 -18.73 -11.20 -1.35
C SER A 275 -20.27 -11.14 -1.37
N ALA A 276 -20.94 -10.78 -2.47
CA ALA A 276 -22.31 -11.29 -2.67
C ALA A 276 -22.32 -12.85 -2.64
N SER A 277 -21.17 -13.48 -2.87
CA SER A 277 -20.96 -14.92 -2.90
C SER A 277 -20.02 -15.47 -1.82
N ASN A 278 -19.51 -14.63 -0.89
CA ASN A 278 -18.72 -15.13 0.23
C ASN A 278 -19.60 -15.08 1.49
N PRO A 279 -20.31 -16.17 1.82
CA PRO A 279 -21.24 -16.24 2.95
C PRO A 279 -20.53 -16.17 4.32
N GLN A 280 -19.27 -15.72 4.37
CA GLN A 280 -18.41 -15.77 5.54
C GLN A 280 -18.21 -14.45 6.28
N TYR A 281 -18.87 -13.39 5.81
CA TYR A 281 -18.89 -12.09 6.48
C TYR A 281 -20.34 -11.62 6.68
N GLU A 282 -20.82 -11.71 7.92
CA GLU A 282 -22.04 -11.07 8.37
C GLU A 282 -21.71 -9.75 9.07
N ILE A 283 -22.53 -8.70 8.92
CA ILE A 283 -22.38 -7.52 9.77
C ILE A 283 -22.69 -7.93 11.20
N PHE A 284 -21.75 -7.65 12.10
CA PHE A 284 -21.92 -7.82 13.53
C PHE A 284 -22.14 -6.48 14.20
N ASP A 285 -22.71 -6.49 15.40
CA ASP A 285 -22.91 -5.28 16.19
C ASP A 285 -21.56 -4.61 16.51
N ILE A 286 -21.40 -3.35 16.08
CA ILE A 286 -20.20 -2.55 16.34
C ILE A 286 -19.89 -2.42 17.84
N GLU A 287 -20.90 -2.51 18.71
CA GLU A 287 -20.71 -2.45 20.17
C GLU A 287 -19.78 -3.55 20.68
N LEU A 288 -19.75 -4.70 20.01
CA LEU A 288 -18.88 -5.82 20.35
C LEU A 288 -17.39 -5.51 20.17
N LEU A 289 -17.04 -4.53 19.33
CA LEU A 289 -15.67 -4.09 19.08
C LEU A 289 -15.40 -2.64 19.51
N ARG A 290 -16.37 -1.95 20.12
CA ARG A 290 -16.27 -0.51 20.40
C ARG A 290 -15.02 -0.15 21.22
N LYS A 291 -14.66 -1.00 22.21
CA LYS A 291 -13.48 -0.79 23.03
C LYS A 291 -12.20 -0.91 22.19
N GLU A 292 -12.07 -2.00 21.44
CA GLU A 292 -10.92 -2.35 20.62
C GLU A 292 -10.71 -1.33 19.48
N LEU A 293 -11.78 -0.91 18.82
CA LEU A 293 -11.76 0.15 17.80
C LEU A 293 -11.33 1.50 18.42
N GLY A 294 -11.73 1.78 19.66
CA GLY A 294 -11.27 2.95 20.40
C GLY A 294 -9.77 2.92 20.71
N GLU A 295 -9.22 1.74 21.04
CA GLU A 295 -7.78 1.55 21.22
C GLU A 295 -7.02 1.69 19.89
N LEU A 296 -7.56 1.16 18.80
CA LEU A 296 -7.00 1.31 17.46
C LEU A 296 -7.00 2.76 16.99
N GLN A 297 -8.09 3.49 17.23
CA GLN A 297 -8.16 4.92 16.96
C GLN A 297 -7.07 5.68 17.73
N LYS A 298 -6.84 5.37 19.01
CA LYS A 298 -5.75 5.99 19.80
C LYS A 298 -4.37 5.70 19.20
N SER A 299 -4.11 4.44 18.83
CA SER A 299 -2.84 4.06 18.20
C SER A 299 -2.63 4.77 16.87
N ILE A 300 -3.65 4.87 16.02
CA ILE A 300 -3.58 5.59 14.74
C ILE A 300 -3.33 7.08 15.02
N SER A 301 -4.08 7.71 15.92
CA SER A 301 -3.91 9.12 16.30
C SER A 301 -2.51 9.45 16.84
N GLY A 302 -1.84 8.48 17.47
CA GLY A 302 -0.46 8.61 17.96
C GLY A 302 0.63 8.55 16.87
N LEU A 303 0.28 8.26 15.62
CA LEU A 303 1.23 8.22 14.51
C LEU A 303 1.53 9.62 13.99
N GLU A 304 2.36 10.37 14.72
CA GLU A 304 2.66 11.77 14.43
C GLU A 304 3.32 12.00 13.05
N LYS A 305 3.96 10.98 12.46
CA LYS A 305 4.60 11.11 11.14
C LYS A 305 3.73 10.61 9.98
N LEU A 306 2.49 10.20 10.26
CA LEU A 306 1.61 9.64 9.24
C LEU A 306 1.15 10.73 8.26
N GLU A 307 1.50 10.58 6.99
CA GLU A 307 1.19 11.52 5.91
C GLU A 307 0.11 10.98 4.96
N THR A 308 0.00 9.64 4.84
CA THR A 308 -0.95 8.97 3.96
C THR A 308 -1.69 7.87 4.72
N LEU A 309 -3.02 7.94 4.71
CA LEU A 309 -3.91 6.91 5.25
C LEU A 309 -4.83 6.41 4.14
N ILE A 310 -4.80 5.11 3.88
CA ILE A 310 -5.61 4.45 2.85
C ILE A 310 -6.39 3.32 3.51
N LEU A 311 -7.72 3.38 3.45
CA LEU A 311 -8.62 2.31 3.87
C LEU A 311 -9.35 1.79 2.63
N CYS A 312 -9.35 0.48 2.41
CA CYS A 312 -10.00 -0.15 1.27
C CYS A 312 -10.90 -1.31 1.71
N GLY A 313 -12.18 -1.26 1.37
CA GLY A 313 -13.20 -2.21 1.83
C GLY A 313 -13.62 -1.99 3.28
N VAL A 314 -14.44 -2.91 3.81
CA VAL A 314 -14.85 -2.91 5.22
C VAL A 314 -13.70 -3.45 6.07
N ILE A 315 -12.92 -2.54 6.69
CA ILE A 315 -11.73 -2.93 7.46
C ILE A 315 -12.10 -3.68 8.73
N PHE A 316 -13.15 -3.28 9.44
CA PHE A 316 -13.69 -4.03 10.58
C PHE A 316 -15.21 -3.88 10.66
N HIS A 317 -15.73 -2.67 10.47
CA HIS A 317 -17.17 -2.39 10.46
C HIS A 317 -17.45 -1.17 9.59
N HIS A 318 -18.54 -1.18 8.82
CA HIS A 318 -18.90 -0.12 7.86
C HIS A 318 -19.33 1.21 8.53
N SER A 319 -19.84 1.15 9.77
CA SER A 319 -20.13 2.33 10.61
C SER A 319 -18.92 2.94 11.35
N TRP A 320 -17.73 2.32 11.27
CA TRP A 320 -16.56 2.84 11.97
C TRP A 320 -15.81 3.88 11.12
N PHE A 321 -15.97 5.15 11.48
CA PHE A 321 -15.18 6.23 10.90
C PHE A 321 -13.82 6.37 11.62
N ILE A 322 -12.72 6.24 10.87
CA ILE A 322 -11.37 6.49 11.41
C ILE A 322 -11.04 7.97 11.26
N ILE A 323 -10.78 8.64 12.38
CA ILE A 323 -10.29 10.02 12.38
C ILE A 323 -8.80 9.99 12.06
N PRO A 324 -8.34 10.59 10.94
CA PRO A 324 -6.93 10.60 10.60
C PRO A 324 -6.12 11.51 11.56
N PRO A 325 -4.84 11.21 11.81
CA PRO A 325 -3.93 12.12 12.48
C PRO A 325 -3.81 13.47 11.76
N LYS A 326 -3.49 14.54 12.51
CA LYS A 326 -3.39 15.92 11.99
C LYS A 326 -2.39 16.09 10.84
N ASN A 327 -1.40 15.21 10.74
CA ASN A 327 -0.35 15.31 9.73
C ASN A 327 -0.69 14.56 8.43
N VAL A 328 -1.83 13.87 8.37
CA VAL A 328 -2.29 13.19 7.17
C VAL A 328 -2.66 14.22 6.10
N ARG A 329 -1.97 14.14 4.96
CA ARG A 329 -2.20 14.99 3.79
C ARG A 329 -2.97 14.28 2.69
N MET A 330 -2.92 12.95 2.69
CA MET A 330 -3.65 12.11 1.73
C MET A 330 -4.50 11.10 2.49
N LEU A 331 -5.82 11.22 2.33
CA LEU A 331 -6.80 10.32 2.90
C LEU A 331 -7.57 9.65 1.76
N SER A 332 -7.53 8.33 1.72
CA SER A 332 -8.31 7.53 0.76
C SER A 332 -9.17 6.55 1.54
N LEU A 333 -10.48 6.66 1.37
CA LEU A 333 -11.49 5.84 2.02
C LEU A 333 -12.26 5.17 0.89
N THR A 334 -12.16 3.86 0.80
CA THR A 334 -12.85 3.10 -0.24
C THR A 334 -13.65 1.99 0.42
N GLY A 335 -14.92 1.81 0.08
CA GLY A 335 -15.76 0.74 0.64
C GLY A 335 -17.21 1.17 0.84
N PRO A 336 -18.06 0.26 1.36
CA PRO A 336 -19.39 0.64 1.78
C PRO A 336 -19.34 1.37 3.13
N PHE A 337 -20.09 2.47 3.24
CA PHE A 337 -20.17 3.33 4.43
C PHE A 337 -21.64 3.44 4.85
N SER A 338 -21.93 3.40 6.15
CA SER A 338 -23.29 3.66 6.66
C SER A 338 -23.55 5.14 6.90
N ASP A 339 -24.81 5.49 7.13
CA ASP A 339 -25.23 6.82 7.60
C ASP A 339 -24.49 7.26 8.85
N VAL A 340 -24.25 6.35 9.80
CA VAL A 340 -23.48 6.63 11.01
C VAL A 340 -22.06 7.05 10.65
N TRP A 341 -21.43 6.37 9.68
CA TRP A 341 -20.11 6.73 9.19
C TRP A 341 -20.12 8.14 8.55
N TYR A 342 -21.12 8.44 7.72
CA TYR A 342 -21.25 9.75 7.06
C TYR A 342 -21.50 10.88 8.06
N ARG A 343 -22.34 10.66 9.08
CA ARG A 343 -22.56 11.62 10.17
C ARG A 343 -21.28 11.90 10.94
N GLU A 344 -20.48 10.87 11.20
CA GLU A 344 -19.19 11.07 11.87
C GLU A 344 -18.20 11.78 10.96
N PHE A 345 -18.07 11.38 9.69
CA PHE A 345 -17.24 12.06 8.69
C PHE A 345 -17.56 13.55 8.58
N ALA A 346 -18.85 13.90 8.46
CA ALA A 346 -19.30 15.28 8.28
C ALA A 346 -18.91 16.20 9.45
N LYS A 347 -18.84 15.67 10.68
CA LYS A 347 -18.42 16.43 11.87
C LYS A 347 -16.92 16.69 11.94
N GLN A 348 -16.11 16.03 11.11
CA GLN A 348 -14.66 16.09 11.24
C GLN A 348 -14.08 17.16 10.31
N PRO A 349 -13.32 18.13 10.84
CA PRO A 349 -12.80 19.22 10.02
C PRO A 349 -11.67 18.79 9.08
N LEU A 350 -11.04 17.64 9.34
CA LEU A 350 -9.95 17.05 8.57
C LEU A 350 -8.83 18.06 8.20
N ILE A 351 -8.51 18.95 9.15
CA ILE A 351 -7.53 20.03 8.96
C ILE A 351 -6.17 19.43 8.61
N GLY A 352 -5.66 19.78 7.42
CA GLY A 352 -4.36 19.31 6.91
C GLY A 352 -4.46 18.27 5.80
N VAL A 353 -5.63 17.62 5.62
CA VAL A 353 -5.87 16.75 4.48
C VAL A 353 -5.92 17.61 3.22
N GLU A 354 -5.07 17.31 2.25
CA GLU A 354 -4.99 18.03 0.97
C GLU A 354 -5.62 17.24 -0.17
N ASN A 355 -5.57 15.91 -0.09
CA ASN A 355 -6.09 15.00 -1.11
C ASN A 355 -7.04 14.03 -0.43
N LEU A 356 -8.32 14.15 -0.74
CA LEU A 356 -9.36 13.27 -0.24
C LEU A 356 -9.89 12.39 -1.37
N THR A 357 -9.96 11.08 -1.14
CA THR A 357 -10.65 10.13 -2.01
C THR A 357 -11.70 9.39 -1.19
N ILE A 358 -12.95 9.42 -1.62
CA ILE A 358 -14.07 8.67 -1.04
C ILE A 358 -14.75 7.90 -2.15
N GLU A 359 -14.44 6.62 -2.31
CA GLU A 359 -14.98 5.81 -3.39
C GLU A 359 -15.80 4.65 -2.82
N TYR A 360 -17.04 4.51 -3.26
CA TYR A 360 -17.78 3.28 -3.05
C TYR A 360 -17.32 2.27 -4.10
N ALA A 361 -16.87 1.11 -3.66
CA ALA A 361 -16.26 0.13 -4.55
C ALA A 361 -16.88 -1.25 -4.35
N ASP A 362 -18.20 -1.37 -4.49
CA ASP A 362 -18.81 -2.69 -4.73
C ASP A 362 -20.23 -2.62 -5.32
N GLU A 363 -20.40 -2.91 -6.61
CA GLU A 363 -21.73 -3.18 -7.19
C GLU A 363 -22.41 -4.43 -6.59
N ARG A 364 -21.65 -5.25 -5.84
CA ARG A 364 -22.07 -6.53 -5.26
C ARG A 364 -22.13 -6.51 -3.74
N CYS A 365 -21.99 -5.34 -3.11
CA CYS A 365 -22.49 -5.15 -1.76
C CYS A 365 -24.02 -5.05 -1.86
N GLY A 366 -24.67 -6.18 -2.15
CA GLY A 366 -26.12 -6.25 -2.34
C GLY A 366 -26.84 -5.71 -1.11
N ASP A 367 -27.87 -4.90 -1.33
CA ASP A 367 -28.86 -4.38 -0.36
C ASP A 367 -28.45 -4.52 1.11
N TRP A 368 -27.27 -4.00 1.50
CA TRP A 368 -26.94 -3.83 2.91
C TRP A 368 -27.85 -2.70 3.34
N GLU A 369 -29.05 -3.11 3.74
CA GLU A 369 -30.28 -2.38 3.53
C GLU A 369 -30.10 -0.91 3.88
N THR A 370 -30.49 -0.09 2.91
CA THR A 370 -30.96 1.28 3.04
C THR A 370 -32.14 1.39 4.02
N SER A 371 -32.05 0.72 5.18
CA SER A 371 -33.14 0.52 6.14
C SER A 371 -33.50 1.80 6.89
N ASP A 372 -32.67 2.84 6.77
CA ASP A 372 -33.02 4.20 7.15
C ASP A 372 -33.02 5.03 5.87
N GLY A 373 -34.19 5.43 5.39
CA GLY A 373 -34.33 6.23 4.17
C GLY A 373 -33.40 7.44 4.17
N TRP A 374 -32.78 7.73 3.02
CA TRP A 374 -31.77 8.77 2.78
C TRP A 374 -32.27 10.22 2.98
N GLU A 375 -33.15 10.47 3.94
CA GLU A 375 -33.38 11.80 4.52
C GLU A 375 -32.18 12.26 5.38
N LEU A 376 -30.99 11.70 5.16
CA LEU A 376 -29.76 12.18 5.77
C LEU A 376 -29.30 13.44 5.03
N ASP A 377 -29.89 14.57 5.39
CA ASP A 377 -29.33 15.87 5.07
C ASP A 377 -28.07 16.06 5.93
N LEU A 378 -26.90 15.92 5.32
CA LEU A 378 -25.64 16.16 6.02
C LEU A 378 -25.42 17.63 6.35
N GLY A 379 -26.26 18.55 5.85
CA GLY A 379 -26.34 19.98 6.20
C GLY A 379 -25.04 20.73 5.95
N GLU A 380 -24.06 20.54 6.82
CA GLU A 380 -22.73 21.13 6.73
C GLU A 380 -21.65 20.06 6.97
N VAL A 381 -20.75 19.91 6.00
CA VAL A 381 -19.53 19.11 6.13
C VAL A 381 -18.44 19.99 6.73
N GLU A 382 -17.71 19.53 7.75
CA GLU A 382 -16.63 20.31 8.40
C GLU A 382 -15.31 20.33 7.63
N VAL A 383 -15.15 19.39 6.69
CA VAL A 383 -13.92 19.20 5.90
C VAL A 383 -13.52 20.48 5.15
N SER A 384 -12.31 20.96 5.40
CA SER A 384 -11.77 22.18 4.76
C SER A 384 -10.29 22.06 4.39
N GLY A 385 -9.81 22.93 3.49
CA GLY A 385 -8.41 22.99 3.08
C GLY A 385 -8.00 22.01 1.95
N LEU A 386 -8.94 21.31 1.33
CA LEU A 386 -8.68 20.36 0.25
C LEU A 386 -8.11 21.04 -1.00
N LYS A 387 -7.16 20.37 -1.65
CA LYS A 387 -6.58 20.74 -2.95
C LYS A 387 -7.07 19.83 -4.07
N SER A 388 -7.33 18.56 -3.75
CA SER A 388 -7.89 17.56 -4.66
C SER A 388 -8.97 16.77 -3.93
N PHE A 389 -10.09 16.56 -4.62
CA PHE A 389 -11.17 15.71 -4.13
C PHE A 389 -11.56 14.71 -5.21
N ARG A 390 -11.72 13.46 -4.80
CA ARG A 390 -12.12 12.37 -5.66
C ARG A 390 -13.24 11.59 -4.99
N PHE A 391 -14.29 11.32 -5.72
CA PHE A 391 -15.37 10.46 -5.27
C PHE A 391 -15.95 9.65 -6.42
N GLY A 392 -16.69 8.59 -6.11
CA GLY A 392 -17.37 7.79 -7.13
C GLY A 392 -17.93 6.47 -6.62
N GLY A 393 -18.72 5.81 -7.46
CA GLY A 393 -19.24 4.46 -7.27
C GLY A 393 -20.54 4.32 -6.47
N TYR A 394 -21.02 5.40 -5.82
CA TYR A 394 -22.36 5.51 -5.21
C TYR A 394 -22.66 6.96 -4.84
N ASP A 395 -23.92 7.37 -4.98
CA ASP A 395 -24.43 8.69 -4.61
C ASP A 395 -24.70 8.72 -3.10
N GLY A 396 -23.68 9.03 -2.29
CA GLY A 396 -23.84 9.22 -0.84
C GLY A 396 -24.95 10.24 -0.46
N PRO A 397 -25.12 10.56 0.83
CA PRO A 397 -26.24 11.38 1.32
C PRO A 397 -26.42 12.68 0.54
N GLU A 398 -27.64 13.06 0.15
CA GLU A 398 -27.87 14.23 -0.73
C GLU A 398 -27.14 15.49 -0.24
N GLY A 399 -26.54 16.25 -1.17
CA GLY A 399 -25.86 17.52 -0.89
C GLY A 399 -24.45 17.43 -0.29
N TRP A 400 -23.96 16.24 0.10
CA TRP A 400 -22.65 16.10 0.77
C TRP A 400 -21.46 16.52 -0.11
N VAL A 401 -21.50 16.17 -1.40
CA VAL A 401 -20.48 16.54 -2.39
C VAL A 401 -20.48 18.06 -2.58
N ASP A 402 -21.66 18.65 -2.74
CA ASP A 402 -21.82 20.08 -2.98
C ASP A 402 -21.33 20.89 -1.77
N GLY A 403 -21.73 20.51 -0.55
CA GLY A 403 -21.25 21.14 0.68
C GLY A 403 -19.73 21.07 0.85
N LEU A 404 -19.12 19.94 0.47
CA LEU A 404 -17.67 19.78 0.49
C LEU A 404 -16.98 20.66 -0.56
N ILE A 405 -17.51 20.74 -1.78
CA ILE A 405 -16.98 21.60 -2.85
C ILE A 405 -17.10 23.09 -2.44
N GLU A 406 -18.24 23.51 -1.90
CA GLU A 406 -18.50 24.89 -1.48
C GLU A 406 -17.53 25.33 -0.37
N LYS A 407 -17.32 24.48 0.64
CA LYS A 407 -16.42 24.77 1.76
C LYS A 407 -14.95 24.81 1.34
N ASN A 408 -14.58 24.12 0.27
CA ASN A 408 -13.20 23.98 -0.19
C ASN A 408 -12.91 24.83 -1.44
N LYS A 409 -12.99 26.16 -1.29
CA LYS A 409 -12.73 27.14 -2.38
C LYS A 409 -11.36 26.99 -3.06
N GLY A 410 -10.39 26.37 -2.37
CA GLY A 410 -9.03 26.08 -2.86
C GLY A 410 -8.88 24.79 -3.69
N LEU A 411 -9.95 24.02 -3.91
CA LEU A 411 -9.93 22.83 -4.75
C LEU A 411 -9.48 23.17 -6.17
N LYS A 412 -8.57 22.34 -6.70
CA LYS A 412 -8.02 22.46 -8.05
C LYS A 412 -8.53 21.38 -8.98
N VAL A 413 -8.81 20.21 -8.42
CA VAL A 413 -9.23 19.02 -9.14
C VAL A 413 -10.36 18.38 -8.37
N VAL A 414 -11.48 18.14 -9.06
CA VAL A 414 -12.55 17.27 -8.62
C VAL A 414 -12.69 16.13 -9.64
N ARG A 415 -12.79 14.90 -9.16
CA ARG A 415 -13.02 13.72 -9.99
C ARG A 415 -14.19 12.94 -9.40
N GLY A 416 -15.24 12.73 -10.19
CA GLY A 416 -16.46 12.03 -9.77
C GLY A 416 -17.62 12.41 -10.67
N ASP A 417 -18.73 11.70 -10.51
CA ASP A 417 -19.99 12.01 -11.17
C ASP A 417 -20.63 13.20 -10.44
N VAL A 418 -20.46 14.40 -11.00
CA VAL A 418 -21.02 15.64 -10.44
C VAL A 418 -21.98 16.20 -11.48
N ASN A 419 -23.07 16.82 -11.03
CA ASN A 419 -23.96 17.56 -11.92
C ASN A 419 -23.14 18.61 -12.71
N LYS A 420 -23.08 18.41 -14.03
CA LYS A 420 -22.31 19.23 -14.95
C LYS A 420 -22.74 20.69 -14.96
N GLU A 421 -24.04 20.97 -14.89
CA GLU A 421 -24.56 22.34 -14.92
C GLU A 421 -24.11 23.13 -13.69
N ASN A 422 -24.14 22.50 -12.51
CA ASN A 422 -23.67 23.11 -11.26
C ASN A 422 -22.17 23.43 -11.32
N MET A 423 -21.36 22.50 -11.84
CA MET A 423 -19.91 22.68 -11.97
C MET A 423 -19.54 23.77 -12.97
N GLU A 424 -20.20 23.80 -14.13
CA GLU A 424 -19.99 24.85 -15.14
C GLU A 424 -20.42 26.23 -14.62
N ALA A 425 -21.56 26.33 -13.92
CA ALA A 425 -22.02 27.55 -13.29
C ALA A 425 -21.04 28.07 -12.21
N ALA A 426 -20.36 27.15 -11.50
CA ALA A 426 -19.31 27.46 -10.54
C ALA A 426 -17.91 27.71 -11.17
N GLY A 427 -17.81 27.78 -12.50
CA GLY A 427 -16.59 28.15 -13.22
C GLY A 427 -15.59 27.00 -13.44
N TRP A 428 -16.00 25.75 -13.26
CA TRP A 428 -15.16 24.58 -13.51
C TRP A 428 -15.11 24.21 -14.99
N GLY A 429 -13.94 23.78 -15.45
CA GLY A 429 -13.74 23.21 -16.79
C GLY A 429 -13.77 21.69 -16.76
N PHE A 430 -14.60 21.10 -17.62
CA PHE A 430 -14.66 19.64 -17.81
C PHE A 430 -13.49 19.14 -18.67
N TYR A 431 -12.87 18.04 -18.24
CA TYR A 431 -11.80 17.35 -18.96
C TYR A 431 -11.98 15.85 -18.86
N LYS A 432 -11.93 15.14 -19.99
CA LYS A 432 -12.06 13.68 -20.04
C LYS A 432 -10.77 13.05 -20.53
N ARG A 433 -10.29 12.01 -19.83
CA ARG A 433 -9.11 11.21 -20.24
C ARG A 433 -9.44 9.73 -20.15
N GLY A 434 -9.81 9.14 -21.29
CA GLY A 434 -10.36 7.79 -21.32
C GLY A 434 -11.77 7.77 -20.73
N GLU A 435 -12.03 6.87 -19.79
CA GLU A 435 -13.30 6.80 -19.04
C GLU A 435 -13.33 7.75 -17.85
N ASP A 436 -12.19 8.32 -17.47
CA ASP A 436 -12.10 9.19 -16.32
C ASP A 436 -12.56 10.61 -16.64
N GLU A 437 -13.44 11.15 -15.80
CA GLU A 437 -13.96 12.51 -15.88
C GLU A 437 -13.36 13.39 -14.78
N TYR A 438 -12.86 14.56 -15.17
CA TYR A 438 -12.17 15.51 -14.31
C TYR A 438 -12.80 16.89 -14.45
N TRP A 439 -12.88 17.59 -13.33
CA TRP A 439 -13.23 19.00 -13.26
C TRP A 439 -12.02 19.76 -12.76
N LEU A 440 -11.57 20.72 -13.57
CA LEU A 440 -10.43 21.58 -13.28
C LEU A 440 -10.90 23.01 -13.10
N LYS A 441 -10.55 23.63 -11.96
CA LYS A 441 -10.85 25.03 -11.75
C LYS A 441 -9.97 25.86 -12.69
N ARG A 442 -10.58 26.76 -13.48
CA ARG A 442 -9.82 27.70 -14.32
C ARG A 442 -8.90 28.52 -13.42
N ARG A 443 -7.62 28.66 -13.80
CA ARG A 443 -6.73 29.59 -13.11
C ARG A 443 -7.15 30.99 -13.53
N ASP A 444 -7.61 31.79 -12.57
CA ASP A 444 -7.71 33.24 -12.71
C ASP A 444 -6.33 33.88 -12.88
#